data_AF-A0A8E4G514-F1
#
_entry.id   AF-A0A8E4G514-F1
#
_cell.length_a   1.000
_cell.length_b   1.000
_cell.length_c   1.000
_cell.angle_alpha   90.00
_cell.angle_beta   90.00
_cell.angle_gamma   90.00
#
_symmetry.space_group_name_H-M   'P 1'
#
loop_
_entity.id
_entity.type
_entity.pdbx_description
1 polymer ?
#
loop_
_entity_poly.entity_id
_entity_poly.type
_entity_poly.pdbx_seq_one_letter_code
_entity_poly.pdbx_strand_id
1 'polypeptide(L)'
;MENWVSSAVGDKVRSLVELRVGPLMQIIDPPTPLAGALQVATIEALAVNEASELDEEEMSATFIGAMAATIPWFASEFTDSFTPGFDWHKYSKNGRGETSEGSTGADFALLIRIDDNNARVAVFQAKPASDEGSIDIHRISPNRISENMLPQPQILRLAQHGFKALPEGATATDLTWVHYAIYDKANCFCISLSSIVGLLDEYTKFDASIQDDLRKRIDALVKEKPTALAEASKAAARELWAPHKSREIKRLPDSVDLVHLLTIGAATRWGFNAPGWLPLEGKTAVDGFVQRAAGSLRLIEARLATPPTPENTPTTEGGAPQSPKGKIVASLNKAAEGKDWTPKQTNSGKAVSRKLSV
;
A
#
# COMPACT_ATOMS: atom_id res chain seq x y z
N MET A 1 8.80 28.94 17.98
CA MET A 1 8.59 27.63 17.34
C MET A 1 9.67 27.50 16.28
N GLU A 2 10.65 26.62 16.47
CA GLU A 2 11.64 26.34 15.41
C GLU A 2 10.94 25.60 14.27
N ASN A 3 11.07 26.12 13.05
CA ASN A 3 10.58 25.45 11.87
C ASN A 3 11.37 24.15 11.68
N TRP A 4 10.66 23.03 11.51
CA TRP A 4 11.31 21.74 11.29
C TRP A 4 11.96 21.62 9.91
N VAL A 5 11.63 22.55 9.01
CA VAL A 5 12.29 22.79 7.72
C VAL A 5 12.77 24.24 7.69
N SER A 6 14.02 24.48 7.30
CA SER A 6 14.55 25.86 7.19
C SER A 6 13.87 26.62 6.04
N SER A 7 13.75 27.96 6.15
CA SER A 7 13.18 28.80 5.09
C SER A 7 13.88 28.56 3.75
N ALA A 8 15.21 28.48 3.74
CA ALA A 8 16.00 28.25 2.54
C ALA A 8 15.67 26.91 1.85
N VAL A 9 15.41 25.85 2.63
CA VAL A 9 14.96 24.56 2.08
C VAL A 9 13.55 24.70 1.50
N GLY A 10 12.63 25.32 2.24
CA GLY A 10 11.26 25.55 1.77
C GLY A 10 11.20 26.35 0.46
N ASP A 11 11.96 27.44 0.36
CA ASP A 11 12.03 28.28 -0.84
C ASP A 11 12.61 27.51 -2.03
N LYS A 12 13.66 26.71 -1.81
CA LYS A 12 14.23 25.85 -2.85
C LYS A 12 13.22 24.79 -3.32
N VAL A 13 12.47 24.16 -2.40
CA VAL A 13 11.43 23.19 -2.75
C VAL A 13 10.37 23.84 -3.63
N ARG A 14 9.86 25.02 -3.25
CA ARG A 14 8.87 25.76 -4.05
C ARG A 14 9.41 26.07 -5.45
N SER A 15 10.64 26.57 -5.55
CA SER A 15 11.27 26.87 -6.83
C SER A 15 11.39 25.64 -7.74
N LEU A 16 11.73 24.46 -7.20
CA LEU A 16 11.80 23.23 -7.97
C LEU A 16 10.42 22.72 -8.42
N VAL A 17 9.40 22.83 -7.56
CA VAL A 17 8.02 22.51 -7.91
C VAL A 17 7.55 23.43 -9.04
N GLU A 18 7.71 24.74 -8.88
CA GLU A 18 7.31 25.74 -9.89
C GLU A 18 8.03 25.54 -11.22
N LEU A 19 9.32 25.20 -11.19
CA LEU A 19 10.10 24.90 -12.38
C LEU A 19 9.51 23.72 -13.17
N ARG A 20 8.92 22.73 -12.48
CA ARG A 20 8.49 21.48 -13.12
C ARG A 20 7.02 21.46 -13.51
N VAL A 21 6.14 21.96 -12.65
CA VAL A 21 4.68 21.90 -12.83
C VAL A 21 4.01 23.27 -12.87
N GLY A 22 4.78 24.35 -12.86
CA GLY A 22 4.28 25.73 -12.89
C GLY A 22 3.84 26.24 -11.52
N PRO A 23 3.39 27.51 -11.44
CA PRO A 23 2.94 28.11 -10.19
C PRO A 23 1.70 27.39 -9.66
N LEU A 24 1.79 26.91 -8.42
CA LEU A 24 0.69 26.24 -7.74
C LEU A 24 0.07 27.16 -6.68
N MET A 25 -1.25 27.20 -6.65
CA MET A 25 -2.02 27.97 -5.65
C MET A 25 -2.02 27.32 -4.26
N GLN A 26 -1.69 26.03 -4.16
CA GLN A 26 -1.81 25.22 -2.93
C GLN A 26 -0.55 24.37 -2.71
N ILE A 27 0.56 25.03 -2.37
CA ILE A 27 1.73 24.33 -1.81
C ILE A 27 1.58 24.30 -0.29
N ILE A 28 1.72 23.12 0.31
CA ILE A 28 1.66 22.96 1.76
C ILE A 28 2.91 23.57 2.39
N ASP A 29 2.72 24.41 3.41
CA ASP A 29 3.78 25.19 4.06
C ASP A 29 4.06 24.72 5.50
N PRO A 30 5.33 24.48 5.92
CA PRO A 30 6.53 24.41 5.09
C PRO A 30 6.63 23.13 4.26
N PRO A 31 6.98 23.20 2.97
CA PRO A 31 7.10 22.01 2.14
C PRO A 31 8.42 21.32 2.44
N THR A 32 8.37 20.02 2.70
CA THR A 32 9.57 19.17 2.75
C THR A 32 10.03 18.81 1.34
N PRO A 33 11.32 18.46 1.15
CA PRO A 33 11.79 17.90 -0.11
C PRO A 33 10.93 16.74 -0.63
N LEU A 34 10.52 15.80 0.25
CA LEU A 34 9.64 14.71 -0.16
C LEU A 34 8.25 15.21 -0.55
N ALA A 35 7.66 16.15 0.19
CA ALA A 35 6.34 16.70 -0.16
C ALA A 35 6.38 17.35 -1.56
N GLY A 36 7.42 18.13 -1.87
CA GLY A 36 7.62 18.70 -3.20
C GLY A 36 7.77 17.64 -4.29
N ALA A 37 8.57 16.60 -4.05
CA ALA A 37 8.74 15.48 -4.98
C ALA A 37 7.41 14.75 -5.26
N LEU A 38 6.65 14.42 -4.21
CA LEU A 38 5.35 13.75 -4.34
C LEU A 38 4.33 14.63 -5.05
N GLN A 39 4.33 15.95 -4.79
CA GLN A 39 3.46 16.89 -5.48
C GLN A 39 3.72 16.90 -6.99
N VAL A 40 4.98 17.03 -7.39
CA VAL A 40 5.38 16.97 -8.80
C VAL A 40 4.99 15.62 -9.41
N ALA A 41 5.35 14.52 -8.75
CA ALA A 41 5.07 13.16 -9.25
C ALA A 41 3.58 12.94 -9.53
N THR A 42 2.71 13.34 -8.61
CA THR A 42 1.27 13.16 -8.74
C THR A 42 0.71 14.02 -9.87
N ILE A 43 1.12 15.28 -9.99
CA ILE A 43 0.65 16.17 -11.06
C ILE A 43 1.08 15.66 -12.43
N GLU A 44 2.33 15.22 -12.56
CA GLU A 44 2.82 14.66 -13.83
C GLU A 44 2.10 13.37 -14.21
N ALA A 45 1.86 12.47 -13.25
CA ALA A 45 1.11 11.25 -13.50
C ALA A 45 -0.32 11.53 -13.96
N LEU A 46 -0.99 12.51 -13.35
CA LEU A 46 -2.32 12.95 -13.76
C LEU A 46 -2.33 13.58 -15.16
N ALA A 47 -1.32 14.37 -15.51
CA ALA A 47 -1.19 14.93 -16.85
C ALA A 47 -1.01 13.85 -17.92
N VAL A 48 -0.25 12.78 -17.61
CA VAL A 48 -0.13 11.61 -18.51
C VAL A 48 -1.46 10.90 -18.66
N ASN A 49 -2.21 10.72 -17.57
CA ASN A 49 -3.52 10.11 -17.59
C ASN A 49 -4.54 10.91 -18.41
N GLU A 50 -4.54 12.23 -18.27
CA GLU A 50 -5.42 13.12 -19.03
C GLU A 50 -5.19 12.99 -20.54
N ALA A 51 -3.92 12.79 -20.95
CA ALA A 51 -3.54 12.64 -22.35
C ALA A 51 -3.79 11.23 -22.92
N SER A 52 -3.81 10.19 -22.06
CA SER A 52 -3.70 8.79 -22.51
C SER A 52 -4.85 7.88 -22.06
N GLU A 53 -5.72 8.34 -21.16
CA GLU A 53 -6.84 7.57 -20.59
C GLU A 53 -6.43 6.18 -20.08
N LEU A 54 -5.52 6.17 -19.10
CA LEU A 54 -4.89 4.96 -18.60
C LEU A 54 -5.86 4.07 -17.84
N ASP A 55 -5.67 2.75 -17.95
CA ASP A 55 -6.38 1.79 -17.10
C ASP A 55 -5.84 1.75 -15.66
N GLU A 56 -6.42 0.89 -14.81
CA GLU A 56 -6.06 0.75 -13.38
C GLU A 56 -4.62 0.34 -13.15
N GLU A 57 -4.11 -0.57 -13.98
CA GLU A 57 -2.74 -1.06 -13.86
C GLU A 57 -1.74 -0.02 -14.35
N GLU A 58 -2.06 0.62 -15.47
CA GLU A 58 -1.29 1.66 -16.11
C GLU A 58 -1.21 2.93 -15.26
N MET A 59 -2.31 3.33 -14.61
CA MET A 59 -2.31 4.50 -13.72
C MET A 59 -1.45 4.25 -12.48
N SER A 60 -1.58 3.07 -11.87
CA SER A 60 -0.74 2.67 -10.73
C SER A 60 0.74 2.61 -11.12
N ALA A 61 1.05 2.11 -12.33
CA ALA A 61 2.40 2.09 -12.89
C ALA A 61 2.95 3.49 -13.19
N THR A 62 2.08 4.40 -13.63
CA THR A 62 2.43 5.79 -13.94
C THR A 62 2.74 6.58 -12.68
N PHE A 63 1.92 6.46 -11.63
CA PHE A 63 2.22 7.08 -10.34
C PHE A 63 3.57 6.65 -9.80
N ILE A 64 3.85 5.35 -9.79
CA ILE A 64 5.12 4.86 -9.28
C ILE A 64 6.30 5.25 -10.16
N GLY A 65 6.13 5.26 -11.48
CA GLY A 65 7.15 5.72 -12.43
C GLY A 65 7.50 7.20 -12.20
N ALA A 66 6.47 8.05 -12.04
CA ALA A 66 6.66 9.46 -11.74
C ALA A 66 7.36 9.68 -10.39
N MET A 67 6.99 8.93 -9.34
CA MET A 67 7.67 9.00 -8.04
C MET A 67 9.12 8.50 -8.12
N ALA A 68 9.37 7.42 -8.85
CA ALA A 68 10.72 6.88 -9.04
C ALA A 68 11.64 7.84 -9.83
N ALA A 69 11.08 8.72 -10.66
CA ALA A 69 11.84 9.74 -11.38
C ALA A 69 12.08 11.01 -10.54
N THR A 70 11.05 11.47 -9.82
CA THR A 70 11.06 12.77 -9.11
C THR A 70 11.73 12.70 -7.75
N ILE A 71 11.53 11.62 -6.99
CA ILE A 71 12.09 11.49 -5.63
C ILE A 71 13.63 11.51 -5.66
N PRO A 72 14.33 10.76 -6.53
CA PRO A 72 15.79 10.83 -6.62
C PRO A 72 16.30 12.21 -7.06
N TRP A 73 15.56 12.90 -7.94
CA TRP A 73 15.92 14.25 -8.35
C TRP A 73 15.89 15.21 -7.16
N PHE A 74 14.80 15.24 -6.39
CA PHE A 74 14.75 16.03 -5.15
C PHE A 74 15.83 15.58 -4.17
N ALA A 75 16.04 14.28 -3.97
CA ALA A 75 17.08 13.79 -3.06
C ALA A 75 18.48 14.30 -3.45
N SER A 76 18.78 14.39 -4.76
CA SER A 76 20.05 14.95 -5.24
C SER A 76 20.20 16.45 -4.99
N GLU A 77 19.09 17.19 -4.94
CA GLU A 77 19.07 18.62 -4.65
C GLU A 77 19.14 18.93 -3.14
N PHE A 78 18.85 17.94 -2.28
CA PHE A 78 18.74 18.09 -0.82
C PHE A 78 19.61 17.05 -0.09
N THR A 79 20.89 16.90 -0.46
CA THR A 79 21.76 15.82 0.04
C THR A 79 21.94 15.78 1.56
N ASP A 80 21.75 16.91 2.24
CA ASP A 80 21.93 17.03 3.70
C ASP A 80 20.60 17.23 4.44
N SER A 81 19.48 17.28 3.72
CA SER A 81 18.16 17.62 4.29
C SER A 81 16.99 16.86 3.66
N PHE A 82 17.24 15.78 2.91
CA PHE A 82 16.18 14.93 2.35
C PHE A 82 15.52 14.07 3.44
N THR A 83 14.54 14.68 4.11
CA THR A 83 13.67 14.04 5.09
C THR A 83 12.24 14.57 4.89
N PRO A 84 11.20 13.74 5.09
CA PRO A 84 11.24 12.33 5.46
C PRO A 84 11.62 11.42 4.29
N GLY A 85 11.91 10.15 4.59
CA GLY A 85 12.10 9.10 3.60
C GLY A 85 10.77 8.51 3.08
N PHE A 86 10.84 7.68 2.04
CA PHE A 86 9.66 7.14 1.36
C PHE A 86 9.86 5.69 0.91
N ASP A 87 8.86 4.85 1.15
CA ASP A 87 8.74 3.53 0.54
C ASP A 87 7.39 3.33 -0.16
N TRP A 88 7.44 2.71 -1.34
CA TRP A 88 6.26 2.19 -2.04
C TRP A 88 6.25 0.66 -2.00
N HIS A 89 5.14 0.09 -1.54
CA HIS A 89 4.89 -1.35 -1.48
C HIS A 89 3.72 -1.73 -2.40
N LYS A 90 3.93 -2.66 -3.35
CA LYS A 90 2.87 -3.17 -4.23
C LYS A 90 2.46 -4.58 -3.83
N TYR A 91 1.20 -4.80 -3.48
CA TYR A 91 0.66 -6.12 -3.16
C TYR A 91 0.61 -7.01 -4.42
N SER A 92 0.95 -8.28 -4.26
CA SER A 92 1.05 -9.20 -5.41
C SER A 92 -0.33 -9.66 -5.86
N LYS A 93 -0.67 -9.42 -7.13
CA LYS A 93 -1.88 -9.94 -7.82
C LYS A 93 -1.96 -11.45 -7.79
N ASN A 94 -0.85 -12.10 -8.12
CA ASN A 94 -0.75 -13.55 -8.26
C ASN A 94 -0.22 -14.23 -6.99
N GLY A 95 -0.06 -13.48 -5.90
CA GLY A 95 0.37 -14.01 -4.62
C GLY A 95 -0.63 -15.04 -4.09
N ARG A 96 -0.10 -16.11 -3.48
CA ARG A 96 -0.88 -17.12 -2.74
C ARG A 96 -0.79 -16.96 -1.23
N GLY A 97 -0.14 -15.88 -0.76
CA GLY A 97 0.06 -15.61 0.65
C GLY A 97 -0.85 -14.50 1.17
N GLU A 98 -0.83 -14.34 2.49
CA GLU A 98 -1.65 -13.38 3.26
C GLU A 98 -1.42 -11.91 2.88
N THR A 99 -0.35 -11.63 2.14
CA THR A 99 0.05 -10.30 1.66
C THR A 99 -0.26 -10.10 0.18
N SER A 100 -1.13 -10.95 -0.41
CA SER A 100 -1.59 -10.82 -1.80
C SER A 100 -2.80 -9.89 -1.92
N GLU A 101 -3.00 -9.26 -3.08
CA GLU A 101 -4.18 -8.41 -3.33
C GLU A 101 -5.49 -9.16 -3.06
N GLY A 102 -5.57 -10.43 -3.46
CA GLY A 102 -6.77 -11.25 -3.20
C GLY A 102 -7.02 -11.54 -1.71
N SER A 103 -6.01 -11.35 -0.85
CA SER A 103 -6.11 -11.56 0.59
C SER A 103 -6.31 -10.24 1.36
N THR A 104 -5.61 -9.18 0.95
CA THR A 104 -5.66 -7.85 1.59
C THR A 104 -6.76 -6.96 1.04
N GLY A 105 -7.20 -7.18 -0.20
CA GLY A 105 -8.09 -6.28 -0.91
C GLY A 105 -7.49 -4.92 -1.26
N ALA A 106 -6.16 -4.76 -1.14
CA ALA A 106 -5.41 -3.54 -1.42
C ALA A 106 -4.43 -3.75 -2.59
N ASP A 107 -4.18 -2.70 -3.37
CA ASP A 107 -3.24 -2.73 -4.51
C ASP A 107 -1.84 -2.28 -4.09
N PHE A 108 -1.74 -1.24 -3.24
CA PHE A 108 -0.47 -0.74 -2.75
C PHE A 108 -0.55 -0.10 -1.35
N ALA A 109 0.61 0.13 -0.75
CA ALA A 109 0.77 0.87 0.48
C ALA A 109 1.98 1.81 0.38
N LEU A 110 1.87 2.96 1.03
CA LEU A 110 2.91 3.98 1.07
C LEU A 110 3.38 4.15 2.51
N LEU A 111 4.70 4.22 2.69
CA LEU A 111 5.33 4.46 3.99
C LEU A 111 6.18 5.72 3.92
N ILE A 112 5.92 6.68 4.80
CA ILE A 112 6.76 7.87 4.97
C ILE A 112 7.59 7.67 6.23
N ARG A 113 8.91 7.57 6.08
CA ARG A 113 9.86 7.34 7.18
C ARG A 113 10.31 8.67 7.74
N ILE A 114 9.78 9.06 8.91
CA ILE A 114 10.18 10.31 9.54
C ILE A 114 11.58 10.19 10.12
N ASP A 115 11.86 9.06 10.75
CA ASP A 115 13.18 8.66 11.23
C ASP A 115 13.29 7.12 11.28
N ASP A 116 14.33 6.58 11.92
CA ASP A 116 14.55 5.13 12.05
C ASP A 116 13.52 4.40 12.91
N ASN A 117 12.83 5.12 13.79
CA ASN A 117 11.85 4.57 14.72
C ASN A 117 10.41 4.95 14.36
N ASN A 118 10.22 6.05 13.64
CA ASN A 118 8.90 6.62 13.41
C ASN A 118 8.59 6.67 11.91
N ALA A 119 7.45 6.11 11.55
CA ALA A 119 6.94 6.20 10.19
C ALA A 119 5.44 6.46 10.19
N ARG A 120 4.91 6.82 9.02
CA ARG A 120 3.47 6.90 8.78
C ARG A 120 3.11 6.06 7.58
N VAL A 121 1.94 5.45 7.61
CA VAL A 121 1.49 4.55 6.54
C VAL A 121 0.09 4.87 6.07
N ALA A 122 -0.13 4.69 4.77
CA ALA A 122 -1.43 4.70 4.14
C ALA A 122 -1.55 3.51 3.17
N VAL A 123 -2.73 2.89 3.12
CA VAL A 123 -3.03 1.73 2.26
C VAL A 123 -4.10 2.13 1.25
N PHE A 124 -3.94 1.67 0.00
CA PHE A 124 -4.77 2.10 -1.11
C PHE A 124 -5.29 0.91 -1.91
N GLN A 125 -6.58 0.99 -2.23
CA GLN A 125 -7.17 0.27 -3.36
C GLN A 125 -7.46 1.27 -4.47
N ALA A 126 -6.80 1.12 -5.62
CA ALA A 126 -7.04 1.94 -6.80
C ALA A 126 -8.37 1.55 -7.45
N LYS A 127 -9.10 2.55 -7.96
CA LYS A 127 -10.33 2.37 -8.74
C LYS A 127 -10.47 3.47 -9.80
N PRO A 128 -10.82 3.13 -11.05
CA PRO A 128 -11.28 4.13 -12.01
C PRO A 128 -12.67 4.62 -11.62
N ALA A 129 -12.91 5.93 -11.72
CA ALA A 129 -14.24 6.50 -11.69
C ALA A 129 -15.01 6.15 -12.98
N SER A 130 -16.32 5.94 -12.86
CA SER A 130 -17.23 5.93 -14.01
C SER A 130 -17.38 7.34 -14.58
N ASP A 131 -18.00 7.46 -15.76
CA ASP A 131 -18.32 8.75 -16.37
C ASP A 131 -19.24 9.61 -15.48
N GLU A 132 -20.06 8.98 -14.63
CA GLU A 132 -20.92 9.63 -13.64
C GLU A 132 -20.22 9.95 -12.32
N GLY A 133 -18.91 9.67 -12.22
CA GLY A 133 -18.10 9.90 -11.03
C GLY A 133 -18.40 8.95 -9.87
N SER A 134 -19.01 7.78 -10.13
CA SER A 134 -19.17 6.72 -9.14
C SER A 134 -18.10 5.64 -9.31
N ILE A 135 -17.89 4.85 -8.27
CA ILE A 135 -16.97 3.70 -8.30
C ILE A 135 -17.65 2.44 -7.82
N ASP A 136 -17.43 1.33 -8.52
CA ASP A 136 -17.87 0.01 -8.09
C ASP A 136 -16.91 -0.55 -7.03
N ILE A 137 -17.39 -0.65 -5.80
CA ILE A 137 -16.67 -1.26 -4.68
C ILE A 137 -17.02 -2.75 -4.51
N HIS A 138 -17.97 -3.25 -5.28
CA HIS A 138 -18.53 -4.60 -5.18
C HIS A 138 -17.77 -5.63 -6.01
N ARG A 139 -16.44 -5.66 -5.86
CA ARG A 139 -15.59 -6.70 -6.44
C ARG A 139 -15.46 -7.87 -5.46
N ILE A 140 -15.84 -9.09 -5.88
CA ILE A 140 -15.67 -10.29 -5.04
C ILE A 140 -14.22 -10.80 -5.12
N SER A 141 -13.53 -10.77 -3.98
CA SER A 141 -12.22 -11.40 -3.79
C SER A 141 -12.32 -12.92 -3.83
N PRO A 142 -11.27 -13.63 -4.29
CA PRO A 142 -11.27 -15.09 -4.42
C PRO A 142 -11.37 -15.83 -3.08
N ASN A 143 -11.76 -17.10 -3.14
CA ASN A 143 -11.56 -18.05 -2.05
C ASN A 143 -10.04 -18.22 -1.78
N ARG A 144 -9.64 -18.18 -0.51
CA ARG A 144 -8.26 -18.43 -0.04
C ARG A 144 -8.28 -19.55 0.99
N ILE A 145 -8.27 -20.80 0.51
CA ILE A 145 -8.37 -22.00 1.35
C ILE A 145 -7.22 -22.07 2.36
N SER A 146 -5.99 -21.76 1.94
CA SER A 146 -4.80 -21.75 2.81
C SER A 146 -4.89 -20.75 3.96
N GLU A 147 -5.73 -19.73 3.83
CA GLU A 147 -5.93 -18.65 4.80
C GLU A 147 -7.29 -18.77 5.50
N ASN A 148 -8.05 -19.83 5.21
CA ASN A 148 -9.43 -20.03 5.68
C ASN A 148 -10.36 -18.83 5.40
N MET A 149 -10.19 -18.18 4.24
CA MET A 149 -11.00 -17.00 3.88
C MET A 149 -11.91 -17.29 2.69
N LEU A 150 -13.22 -17.21 2.90
CA LEU A 150 -14.23 -17.38 1.86
C LEU A 150 -14.22 -16.21 0.87
N PRO A 151 -14.69 -16.39 -0.38
CA PRO A 151 -14.91 -15.28 -1.29
C PRO A 151 -15.85 -14.26 -0.67
N GLN A 152 -15.46 -12.99 -0.68
CA GLN A 152 -16.25 -11.90 -0.11
C GLN A 152 -15.91 -10.59 -0.84
N PRO A 153 -16.70 -9.52 -0.67
CA PRO A 153 -16.40 -8.21 -1.22
C PRO A 153 -15.03 -7.69 -0.78
N GLN A 154 -14.33 -7.06 -1.73
CA GLN A 154 -12.97 -6.53 -1.55
C GLN A 154 -12.90 -5.51 -0.40
N ILE A 155 -13.96 -4.71 -0.20
CA ILE A 155 -14.05 -3.75 0.91
C ILE A 155 -13.88 -4.43 2.29
N LEU A 156 -14.42 -5.64 2.47
CA LEU A 156 -14.29 -6.38 3.73
C LEU A 156 -12.86 -6.89 3.93
N ARG A 157 -12.19 -7.32 2.85
CA ARG A 157 -10.77 -7.70 2.89
C ARG A 157 -9.89 -6.51 3.25
N LEU A 158 -10.17 -5.37 2.63
CA LEU A 158 -9.46 -4.11 2.86
C LEU A 158 -9.61 -3.64 4.31
N ALA A 159 -10.83 -3.68 4.87
CA ALA A 159 -11.08 -3.37 6.28
C ALA A 159 -10.37 -4.34 7.22
N GLN A 160 -10.48 -5.66 6.98
CA GLN A 160 -9.77 -6.69 7.77
C GLN A 160 -8.25 -6.48 7.75
N HIS A 161 -7.68 -6.11 6.60
CA HIS A 161 -6.26 -5.79 6.48
C HIS A 161 -5.88 -4.55 7.30
N GLY A 162 -6.72 -3.50 7.27
CA GLY A 162 -6.54 -2.33 8.10
C GLY A 162 -6.55 -2.65 9.60
N PHE A 163 -7.54 -3.40 10.07
CA PHE A 163 -7.65 -3.76 11.49
C PHE A 163 -6.46 -4.54 12.04
N LYS A 164 -5.77 -5.35 11.21
CA LYS A 164 -4.54 -6.07 11.62
C LYS A 164 -3.40 -5.15 12.08
N ALA A 165 -3.41 -3.88 11.70
CA ALA A 165 -2.40 -2.91 12.11
C ALA A 165 -2.84 -2.00 13.28
N LEU A 166 -4.06 -2.18 13.78
CA LEU A 166 -4.63 -1.41 14.88
C LEU A 166 -4.71 -2.25 16.18
N PRO A 167 -4.80 -1.60 17.35
CA PRO A 167 -5.07 -2.28 18.60
C PRO A 167 -6.40 -3.04 18.58
N GLU A 168 -6.52 -4.05 19.45
CA GLU A 168 -7.78 -4.76 19.66
C GLU A 168 -8.88 -3.79 20.13
N GLY A 169 -10.10 -3.95 19.58
CA GLY A 169 -11.23 -3.06 19.85
C GLY A 169 -11.32 -1.83 18.93
N ALA A 170 -10.39 -1.65 18.00
CA ALA A 170 -10.52 -0.65 16.94
C ALA A 170 -11.80 -0.86 16.12
N THR A 171 -12.37 0.25 15.66
CA THR A 171 -13.64 0.33 14.96
C THR A 171 -13.46 0.89 13.55
N ALA A 172 -14.50 0.83 12.72
CA ALA A 172 -14.44 1.34 11.35
C ALA A 172 -14.05 2.82 11.26
N THR A 173 -14.33 3.62 12.29
CA THR A 173 -13.91 5.04 12.34
C THR A 173 -12.41 5.22 12.50
N ASP A 174 -11.68 4.19 12.95
CA ASP A 174 -10.22 4.22 13.11
C ASP A 174 -9.47 3.92 11.78
N LEU A 175 -10.19 3.46 10.75
CA LEU A 175 -9.65 3.17 9.42
C LEU A 175 -9.50 4.43 8.55
N THR A 176 -9.00 5.52 9.13
CA THR A 176 -8.78 6.80 8.44
C THR A 176 -7.66 6.74 7.39
N TRP A 177 -6.79 5.73 7.48
CA TRP A 177 -5.56 5.58 6.70
C TRP A 177 -5.64 4.51 5.62
N VAL A 178 -6.81 3.88 5.48
CA VAL A 178 -7.11 2.90 4.45
C VAL A 178 -8.07 3.54 3.47
N HIS A 179 -7.68 3.64 2.21
CA HIS A 179 -8.32 4.49 1.23
C HIS A 179 -8.70 3.71 -0.03
N TYR A 180 -9.82 4.12 -0.64
CA TYR A 180 -9.96 4.00 -2.08
C TYR A 180 -9.26 5.18 -2.75
N ALA A 181 -8.28 4.92 -3.62
CA ALA A 181 -7.67 5.91 -4.50
C ALA A 181 -8.43 5.91 -5.83
N ILE A 182 -9.26 6.92 -6.03
CA ILE A 182 -10.16 7.02 -7.16
C ILE A 182 -9.55 7.99 -8.16
N TYR A 183 -9.37 7.55 -9.40
CA TYR A 183 -8.85 8.41 -10.45
C TYR A 183 -9.87 8.56 -11.58
N ASP A 184 -9.97 9.80 -12.07
CA ASP A 184 -10.62 10.17 -13.31
C ASP A 184 -9.57 10.75 -14.27
N LYS A 185 -9.99 11.28 -15.42
CA LYS A 185 -9.08 11.79 -16.46
C LYS A 185 -8.00 12.74 -15.91
N ALA A 186 -8.36 13.68 -15.04
CA ALA A 186 -7.44 14.74 -14.60
C ALA A 186 -7.25 14.80 -13.08
N ASN A 187 -8.02 14.02 -12.31
CA ASN A 187 -8.02 14.07 -10.85
C ASN A 187 -7.80 12.70 -10.25
N CYS A 188 -7.19 12.69 -9.06
CA CYS A 188 -7.22 11.53 -8.19
C CYS A 188 -7.57 11.98 -6.77
N PHE A 189 -8.61 11.39 -6.19
CA PHE A 189 -9.07 11.67 -4.84
C PHE A 189 -9.20 10.38 -4.03
N CYS A 190 -9.09 10.51 -2.72
CA CYS A 190 -9.08 9.43 -1.76
C CYS A 190 -10.34 9.48 -0.89
N ILE A 191 -10.99 8.32 -0.75
CA ILE A 191 -12.08 8.11 0.22
C ILE A 191 -11.56 7.15 1.29
N SER A 192 -11.45 7.62 2.53
CA SER A 192 -11.07 6.76 3.66
C SER A 192 -12.20 5.78 3.99
N LEU A 193 -11.88 4.58 4.48
CA LEU A 193 -12.91 3.66 4.96
C LEU A 193 -13.70 4.25 6.14
N SER A 194 -13.07 5.10 6.95
CA SER A 194 -13.74 5.83 8.04
C SER A 194 -14.82 6.81 7.55
N SER A 195 -14.76 7.26 6.30
CA SER A 195 -15.76 8.13 5.67
C SER A 195 -17.01 7.37 5.20
N ILE A 196 -16.92 6.04 5.08
CA ILE A 196 -17.98 5.16 4.58
C ILE A 196 -18.38 4.07 5.58
N VAL A 197 -18.30 4.36 6.88
CA VAL A 197 -18.60 3.41 7.97
C VAL A 197 -19.98 2.78 7.82
N GLY A 198 -21.01 3.57 7.49
CA GLY A 198 -22.37 3.05 7.30
C GLY A 198 -22.43 1.97 6.20
N LEU A 199 -21.68 2.17 5.12
CA LEU A 199 -21.57 1.19 4.04
C LEU A 199 -20.79 -0.05 4.48
N LEU A 200 -19.66 0.13 5.17
CA LEU A 200 -18.87 -0.99 5.68
C LEU A 200 -19.69 -1.84 6.69
N ASP A 201 -20.51 -1.22 7.53
CA ASP A 201 -21.41 -1.89 8.46
C ASP A 201 -22.50 -2.68 7.72
N GLU A 202 -23.07 -2.13 6.64
CA GLU A 202 -24.03 -2.85 5.79
C GLU A 202 -23.40 -4.10 5.17
N TYR A 203 -22.19 -4.00 4.63
CA TYR A 203 -21.43 -5.14 4.12
C TYR A 203 -21.15 -6.16 5.21
N THR A 204 -20.72 -5.72 6.40
CA THR A 204 -20.38 -6.61 7.51
C THR A 204 -21.60 -7.39 8.00
N LYS A 205 -22.75 -6.71 8.14
CA LYS A 205 -24.03 -7.34 8.53
C LYS A 205 -24.50 -8.34 7.47
N PHE A 206 -24.39 -7.98 6.20
CA PHE A 206 -24.81 -8.86 5.11
C PHE A 206 -23.90 -10.10 5.00
N ASP A 207 -22.59 -9.93 5.13
CA ASP A 207 -21.61 -11.03 5.12
C ASP A 207 -21.94 -12.06 6.20
N ALA A 208 -22.17 -11.61 7.43
CA ALA A 208 -22.58 -12.46 8.54
C ALA A 208 -23.88 -13.25 8.25
N SER A 209 -24.82 -12.66 7.49
CA SER A 209 -26.09 -13.30 7.14
C SER A 209 -25.97 -14.40 6.08
N ILE A 210 -24.93 -14.37 5.24
CA ILE A 210 -24.76 -15.32 4.13
C ILE A 210 -23.60 -16.32 4.35
N GLN A 211 -22.77 -16.11 5.37
CA GLN A 211 -21.52 -16.83 5.55
C GLN A 211 -21.69 -18.36 5.65
N ASP A 212 -22.70 -18.80 6.40
CA ASP A 212 -23.01 -20.23 6.58
C ASP A 212 -23.46 -20.87 5.26
N ASP A 213 -24.28 -20.18 4.48
CA ASP A 213 -24.76 -20.67 3.19
C ASP A 213 -23.63 -20.70 2.16
N LEU A 214 -22.78 -19.68 2.15
CA LEU A 214 -21.59 -19.66 1.31
C LEU A 214 -20.64 -20.81 1.65
N ARG A 215 -20.42 -21.09 2.93
CA ARG A 215 -19.57 -22.19 3.39
C ARG A 215 -20.14 -23.55 2.94
N LYS A 216 -21.43 -23.79 3.12
CA LYS A 216 -22.10 -25.02 2.63
C LYS A 216 -21.94 -25.20 1.12
N ARG A 217 -22.12 -24.14 0.33
CA ARG A 217 -21.95 -24.18 -1.14
C ARG A 217 -20.50 -24.51 -1.52
N ILE A 218 -19.53 -23.90 -0.86
CA ILE A 218 -18.10 -24.15 -1.14
C ILE A 218 -17.72 -25.58 -0.74
N ASP A 219 -18.19 -26.09 0.40
CA ASP A 219 -17.92 -27.46 0.83
C ASP A 219 -18.50 -28.49 -0.15
N ALA A 220 -19.65 -28.20 -0.77
CA ALA A 220 -20.20 -29.01 -1.85
C ALA A 220 -19.31 -28.95 -3.11
N LEU A 221 -18.90 -27.76 -3.55
CA LEU A 221 -18.00 -27.59 -4.69
C LEU A 221 -16.65 -28.30 -4.49
N VAL A 222 -16.08 -28.28 -3.28
CA VAL A 222 -14.83 -28.99 -2.96
C VAL A 222 -14.98 -30.50 -3.16
N LYS A 223 -16.15 -31.07 -2.82
CA LYS A 223 -16.44 -32.50 -3.03
C LYS A 223 -16.58 -32.86 -4.50
N GLU A 224 -17.19 -31.96 -5.30
CA GLU A 224 -17.41 -32.15 -6.73
C GLU A 224 -16.12 -32.01 -7.57
N LYS A 225 -15.09 -31.34 -7.03
CA LYS A 225 -13.78 -31.13 -7.67
C LYS A 225 -13.88 -30.52 -9.08
N PRO A 226 -14.58 -29.39 -9.27
CA PRO A 226 -14.64 -28.73 -10.56
C PRO A 226 -13.24 -28.27 -11.00
N THR A 227 -13.01 -28.25 -12.32
CA THR A 227 -11.74 -27.83 -12.93
C THR A 227 -11.32 -26.41 -12.53
N ALA A 228 -12.29 -25.54 -12.19
CA ALA A 228 -12.06 -24.15 -11.80
C ALA A 228 -12.74 -23.79 -10.46
N LEU A 229 -12.39 -24.49 -9.37
CA LEU A 229 -12.98 -24.29 -8.03
C LEU A 229 -12.98 -22.82 -7.56
N ALA A 230 -11.93 -22.05 -7.86
CA ALA A 230 -11.85 -20.64 -7.45
C ALA A 230 -12.92 -19.78 -8.12
N GLU A 231 -13.16 -19.96 -9.42
CA GLU A 231 -14.17 -19.22 -10.16
C GLU A 231 -15.59 -19.68 -9.81
N ALA A 232 -15.79 -20.98 -9.61
CA ALA A 232 -17.06 -21.52 -9.11
C ALA A 232 -17.41 -20.95 -7.71
N SER A 233 -16.42 -20.87 -6.82
CA SER A 233 -16.61 -20.28 -5.48
C SER A 233 -16.96 -18.79 -5.56
N LYS A 234 -16.29 -18.03 -6.45
CA LYS A 234 -16.62 -16.61 -6.69
C LYS A 234 -18.03 -16.45 -7.26
N ALA A 235 -18.45 -17.31 -8.19
CA ALA A 235 -19.79 -17.28 -8.76
C ALA A 235 -20.86 -17.52 -7.68
N ALA A 236 -20.67 -18.52 -6.82
CA ALA A 236 -21.56 -18.80 -5.70
C ALA A 236 -21.67 -17.59 -4.74
N ALA A 237 -20.55 -16.91 -4.45
CA ALA A 237 -20.57 -15.69 -3.66
C ALA A 237 -21.31 -14.54 -4.38
N ARG A 238 -21.06 -14.32 -5.68
CA ARG A 238 -21.78 -13.29 -6.46
C ARG A 238 -23.29 -13.49 -6.43
N GLU A 239 -23.77 -14.72 -6.50
CA GLU A 239 -25.21 -15.02 -6.39
C GLU A 239 -25.77 -14.64 -5.02
N LEU A 240 -25.08 -15.00 -3.94
CA LEU A 240 -25.52 -14.66 -2.58
C LEU A 240 -25.46 -13.16 -2.30
N TRP A 241 -24.49 -12.47 -2.89
CA TRP A 241 -24.34 -11.02 -2.78
C TRP A 241 -25.23 -10.22 -3.75
N ALA A 242 -25.84 -10.86 -4.74
CA ALA A 242 -26.67 -10.19 -5.75
C ALA A 242 -27.78 -9.29 -5.17
N PRO A 243 -28.47 -9.66 -4.08
CA PRO A 243 -29.51 -8.81 -3.47
C PRO A 243 -28.98 -7.54 -2.78
N HIS A 244 -27.68 -7.44 -2.53
CA HIS A 244 -27.09 -6.29 -1.85
C HIS A 244 -27.05 -5.07 -2.78
N LYS A 245 -27.69 -3.98 -2.35
CA LYS A 245 -27.96 -2.79 -3.17
C LYS A 245 -26.82 -1.76 -3.20
N SER A 246 -25.95 -1.76 -2.20
CA SER A 246 -24.95 -0.69 -2.01
C SER A 246 -23.62 -1.06 -2.69
N ARG A 247 -23.54 -0.90 -4.02
CA ARG A 247 -22.35 -1.29 -4.82
C ARG A 247 -21.46 -0.13 -5.23
N GLU A 248 -22.01 1.07 -5.23
CA GLU A 248 -21.32 2.25 -5.73
C GLU A 248 -21.12 3.31 -4.65
N ILE A 249 -19.97 3.98 -4.68
CA ILE A 249 -19.74 5.21 -3.92
C ILE A 249 -19.36 6.36 -4.85
N LYS A 250 -19.72 7.58 -4.46
CA LYS A 250 -19.35 8.81 -5.16
C LYS A 250 -18.37 9.61 -4.30
N ARG A 251 -17.73 10.61 -4.90
CA ARG A 251 -16.93 11.59 -4.16
C ARG A 251 -17.74 12.18 -3.01
N LEU A 252 -17.18 12.14 -1.81
CA LEU A 252 -17.77 12.64 -0.58
C LEU A 252 -17.21 14.04 -0.25
N PRO A 253 -17.91 14.84 0.57
CA PRO A 253 -17.40 16.15 1.00
C PRO A 253 -16.06 16.11 1.74
N ASP A 254 -15.74 14.98 2.38
CA ASP A 254 -14.50 14.73 3.12
C ASP A 254 -13.45 13.95 2.31
N SER A 255 -13.69 13.73 1.00
CA SER A 255 -12.68 13.16 0.11
C SER A 255 -11.50 14.11 -0.07
N VAL A 256 -10.29 13.57 -0.08
CA VAL A 256 -9.05 14.36 -0.16
C VAL A 256 -8.33 14.04 -1.46
N ASP A 257 -7.89 15.04 -2.22
CA ASP A 257 -7.09 14.78 -3.42
C ASP A 257 -5.79 14.06 -3.05
N LEU A 258 -5.37 13.09 -3.87
CA LEU A 258 -4.18 12.28 -3.60
C LEU A 258 -2.95 13.16 -3.39
N VAL A 259 -2.81 14.23 -4.19
CA VAL A 259 -1.72 15.20 -4.04
C VAL A 259 -1.69 15.83 -2.64
N HIS A 260 -2.85 16.19 -2.08
CA HIS A 260 -2.96 16.75 -0.74
C HIS A 260 -2.69 15.70 0.34
N LEU A 261 -3.20 14.49 0.19
CA LEU A 261 -2.94 13.40 1.13
C LEU A 261 -1.43 13.10 1.24
N LEU A 262 -0.75 12.99 0.10
CA LEU A 262 0.69 12.71 0.03
C LEU A 262 1.54 13.85 0.58
N THR A 263 1.23 15.08 0.20
CA THR A 263 1.97 16.26 0.66
C THR A 263 1.76 16.50 2.16
N ILE A 264 0.55 16.35 2.70
CA ILE A 264 0.28 16.44 4.14
C ILE A 264 1.08 15.38 4.90
N GLY A 265 1.07 14.13 4.42
CA GLY A 265 1.81 13.04 5.05
C GLY A 265 3.31 13.33 5.16
N ALA A 266 3.89 13.91 4.11
CA ALA A 266 5.32 14.21 4.02
C ALA A 266 5.71 15.54 4.70
N ALA A 267 4.82 16.52 4.78
CA ALA A 267 5.09 17.84 5.36
C ALA A 267 4.74 17.95 6.86
N THR A 268 3.94 17.02 7.38
CA THR A 268 3.55 17.04 8.78
C THR A 268 4.66 16.50 9.68
N ARG A 269 5.15 17.31 10.61
CA ARG A 269 6.16 16.89 11.60
C ARG A 269 5.67 15.72 12.47
N TRP A 270 6.55 14.82 12.91
CA TRP A 270 6.19 13.79 13.91
C TRP A 270 5.56 14.40 15.16
N GLY A 271 4.62 13.69 15.78
CA GLY A 271 3.84 14.16 16.92
C GLY A 271 2.65 15.06 16.57
N PHE A 272 2.54 15.51 15.31
CA PHE A 272 1.36 16.20 14.80
C PHE A 272 0.47 15.24 14.00
N ASN A 273 -0.84 15.53 14.03
CA ASN A 273 -1.84 14.78 13.27
C ASN A 273 -1.63 14.99 11.77
N ALA A 274 -1.41 13.91 11.03
CA ALA A 274 -1.38 13.89 9.57
C ALA A 274 -2.64 13.12 9.10
N PRO A 275 -3.77 13.81 8.83
CA PRO A 275 -5.01 13.16 8.45
C PRO A 275 -4.82 12.20 7.27
N GLY A 276 -5.43 11.02 7.35
CA GLY A 276 -5.30 10.00 6.31
C GLY A 276 -4.09 9.09 6.46
N TRP A 277 -3.31 9.20 7.54
CA TRP A 277 -2.12 8.40 7.79
C TRP A 277 -2.12 7.77 9.18
N LEU A 278 -1.74 6.49 9.26
CA LEU A 278 -1.53 5.79 10.53
C LEU A 278 -0.10 6.04 11.03
N PRO A 279 0.11 6.62 12.22
CA PRO A 279 1.43 6.66 12.84
C PRO A 279 1.89 5.27 13.27
N LEU A 280 3.12 4.93 12.94
CA LEU A 280 3.83 3.74 13.40
C LEU A 280 4.97 4.20 14.33
N GLU A 281 4.79 3.99 15.63
CA GLU A 281 5.75 4.39 16.65
C GLU A 281 6.66 3.22 17.04
N GLY A 282 7.96 3.46 16.98
CA GLY A 282 9.00 2.49 17.31
C GLY A 282 9.36 1.56 16.16
N LYS A 283 10.63 1.17 16.12
CA LYS A 283 11.22 0.29 15.10
C LYS A 283 10.43 -1.01 14.91
N THR A 284 9.91 -1.61 15.98
CA THR A 284 9.10 -2.84 15.91
C THR A 284 7.80 -2.65 15.12
N ALA A 285 7.11 -1.51 15.27
CA ALA A 285 5.89 -1.23 14.51
C ALA A 285 6.19 -1.01 13.03
N VAL A 286 7.27 -0.26 12.74
CA VAL A 286 7.74 -0.01 11.38
C VAL A 286 8.17 -1.31 10.70
N ASP A 287 9.07 -2.08 11.31
CA ASP A 287 9.56 -3.36 10.78
C ASP A 287 8.41 -4.37 10.66
N GLY A 288 7.50 -4.42 11.64
CA GLY A 288 6.33 -5.29 11.60
C GLY A 288 5.39 -4.96 10.44
N PHE A 289 5.15 -3.66 10.16
CA PHE A 289 4.40 -3.27 8.99
C PHE A 289 5.14 -3.64 7.70
N VAL A 290 6.42 -3.30 7.60
CA VAL A 290 7.25 -3.61 6.43
C VAL A 290 7.25 -5.10 6.16
N GLN A 291 7.39 -5.96 7.17
CA GLN A 291 7.35 -7.43 7.02
C GLN A 291 5.99 -7.93 6.53
N ARG A 292 4.88 -7.41 7.06
CA ARG A 292 3.52 -7.71 6.55
C ARG A 292 3.33 -7.19 5.13
N ALA A 293 4.01 -6.11 4.78
CA ALA A 293 4.07 -5.61 3.41
C ALA A 293 5.24 -6.24 2.61
N ALA A 294 6.06 -7.15 3.15
CA ALA A 294 7.30 -7.63 2.50
C ALA A 294 7.10 -8.89 1.66
N GLY A 295 5.94 -9.55 1.72
CA GLY A 295 5.50 -10.46 0.64
C GLY A 295 5.09 -9.71 -0.64
N SER A 296 5.47 -8.44 -0.74
CA SER A 296 5.12 -7.46 -1.76
C SER A 296 6.40 -6.80 -2.29
N LEU A 297 6.34 -6.30 -3.53
CA LEU A 297 7.50 -5.70 -4.19
C LEU A 297 7.76 -4.30 -3.60
N ARG A 298 8.87 -4.13 -2.87
CA ARG A 298 9.34 -2.80 -2.43
C ARG A 298 9.99 -2.11 -3.62
N LEU A 299 9.29 -1.15 -4.19
CA LEU A 299 9.63 -0.57 -5.49
C LEU A 299 10.45 0.70 -5.38
N ILE A 300 10.23 1.49 -4.35
CA ILE A 300 11.00 2.70 -4.08
C ILE A 300 11.41 2.64 -2.62
N GLU A 301 12.68 2.94 -2.36
CA GLU A 301 13.21 3.34 -1.06
C GLU A 301 13.94 4.66 -1.33
N ALA A 302 13.71 5.69 -0.53
CA ALA A 302 14.48 6.92 -0.57
C ALA A 302 14.64 7.46 0.85
N ARG A 303 15.88 7.55 1.35
CA ARG A 303 16.20 8.15 2.65
C ARG A 303 17.67 8.56 2.69
N LEU A 304 17.99 9.50 3.56
CA LEU A 304 19.37 9.72 3.99
C LEU A 304 19.78 8.53 4.87
N ALA A 305 20.62 7.63 4.34
CA ALA A 305 21.25 6.63 5.18
C ALA A 305 22.38 7.27 5.97
N THR A 306 22.39 7.07 7.29
CA THR A 306 23.63 7.18 8.06
C THR A 306 24.68 6.25 7.43
N PRO A 307 25.94 6.67 7.31
CA PRO A 307 27.00 5.80 6.80
C PRO A 307 26.98 4.47 7.57
N PRO A 308 27.14 3.31 6.90
CA PRO A 308 27.19 2.04 7.61
C PRO A 308 28.26 2.12 8.71
N THR A 309 27.86 1.89 9.95
CA THR A 309 28.83 1.63 11.03
C THR A 309 29.61 0.38 10.62
N PRO A 310 30.96 0.42 10.63
CA PRO A 310 31.77 -0.71 10.20
C PRO A 310 31.72 -1.79 11.27
N GLU A 311 30.68 -2.62 11.25
CA GLU A 311 30.68 -3.90 11.95
C GLU A 311 30.55 -5.04 10.94
N ASN A 312 31.71 -5.70 10.77
CA ASN A 312 31.97 -7.05 10.31
C ASN A 312 32.06 -7.35 8.80
N THR A 313 33.33 -7.25 8.39
CA THR A 313 34.09 -7.97 7.34
C THR A 313 34.07 -7.39 5.92
N PRO A 314 35.23 -6.89 5.42
CA PRO A 314 35.36 -6.35 4.08
C PRO A 314 35.40 -7.47 3.04
N THR A 315 34.57 -7.38 2.00
CA THR A 315 34.95 -7.90 0.69
C THR A 315 36.01 -6.96 0.13
N THR A 316 37.24 -7.47 0.10
CA THR A 316 38.38 -6.89 -0.62
C THR A 316 38.01 -6.62 -2.07
N GLU A 317 37.93 -5.35 -2.46
CA GLU A 317 38.51 -4.82 -3.70
C GLU A 317 38.44 -3.28 -3.69
N GLY A 318 39.52 -2.66 -4.13
CA GLY A 318 39.91 -1.29 -3.83
C GLY A 318 38.96 -0.19 -4.31
N GLY A 319 38.79 0.82 -3.46
CA GLY A 319 38.21 2.11 -3.79
C GLY A 319 38.58 3.13 -2.71
N ALA A 320 39.05 4.31 -3.12
CA ALA A 320 39.53 5.40 -2.27
C ALA A 320 38.52 5.82 -1.17
N PRO A 321 38.99 6.44 -0.06
CA PRO A 321 38.10 6.85 1.02
C PRO A 321 37.13 7.93 0.53
N GLN A 322 35.84 7.58 0.43
CA GLN A 322 34.76 8.52 0.20
C GLN A 322 34.47 9.29 1.50
N SER A 323 34.32 10.60 1.39
CA SER A 323 33.93 11.47 2.51
C SER A 323 32.55 11.07 3.06
N PRO A 324 32.24 11.41 4.33
CA PRO A 324 31.00 10.99 4.98
C PRO A 324 29.84 11.86 4.48
N LYS A 325 29.38 11.61 3.26
CA LYS A 325 28.11 12.14 2.74
C LYS A 325 27.08 11.02 2.81
N GLY A 326 25.90 11.31 3.38
CA GLY A 326 24.81 10.34 3.54
C GLY A 326 24.53 9.63 2.22
N LYS A 327 24.48 8.30 2.23
CA LYS A 327 24.22 7.52 1.03
C LYS A 327 22.72 7.57 0.75
N ILE A 328 22.31 8.25 -0.33
CA ILE A 328 20.93 8.16 -0.82
C ILE A 328 20.79 6.77 -1.45
N VAL A 329 20.02 5.90 -0.82
CA VAL A 329 19.62 4.62 -1.42
C VAL A 329 18.31 4.90 -2.16
N ALA A 330 18.39 5.03 -3.48
CA ALA A 330 17.25 4.94 -4.39
C ALA A 330 17.39 3.62 -5.15
N SER A 331 16.69 2.58 -4.70
CA SER A 331 16.76 1.25 -5.33
C SER A 331 15.37 0.72 -5.64
N LEU A 332 15.17 0.34 -6.91
CA LEU A 332 14.10 -0.58 -7.31
C LEU A 332 14.51 -1.99 -6.85
N ASN A 333 13.97 -2.44 -5.71
CA ASN A 333 14.29 -3.78 -5.22
C ASN A 333 13.46 -4.83 -5.96
N LYS A 334 14.12 -5.70 -6.72
CA LYS A 334 13.55 -6.96 -7.25
C LYS A 334 13.39 -8.01 -6.13
N ALA A 335 12.63 -7.72 -5.09
CA ALA A 335 12.32 -8.72 -4.06
C ALA A 335 11.03 -9.47 -4.40
N ALA A 336 11.07 -10.30 -5.45
CA ALA A 336 10.06 -11.35 -5.71
C ALA A 336 10.55 -12.46 -6.66
N GLU A 337 11.62 -12.26 -7.43
CA GLU A 337 12.19 -13.28 -8.32
C GLU A 337 13.28 -14.06 -7.58
N GLY A 338 12.98 -15.26 -7.05
CA GLY A 338 14.07 -16.14 -6.59
C GLY A 338 13.80 -17.11 -5.44
N LYS A 339 12.56 -17.35 -5.01
CA LYS A 339 12.27 -18.58 -4.25
C LYS A 339 11.69 -19.61 -5.20
N ASP A 340 12.54 -20.53 -5.62
CA ASP A 340 12.14 -21.78 -6.25
C ASP A 340 11.30 -22.55 -5.21
N TRP A 341 9.98 -22.53 -5.37
CA TRP A 341 9.02 -23.22 -4.50
C TRP A 341 8.76 -24.64 -4.98
N THR A 342 9.80 -25.33 -5.47
CA THR A 342 9.72 -26.78 -5.62
C THR A 342 9.73 -27.42 -4.23
N PRO A 343 8.70 -28.21 -3.86
CA PRO A 343 8.68 -28.90 -2.57
C PRO A 343 9.86 -29.86 -2.53
N LYS A 344 10.81 -29.66 -1.60
CA LYS A 344 11.81 -30.68 -1.29
C LYS A 344 11.08 -31.89 -0.72
N GLN A 345 10.94 -32.93 -1.54
CA GLN A 345 10.61 -34.26 -1.04
C GLN A 345 11.72 -34.69 -0.07
N THR A 346 11.42 -34.67 1.23
CA THR A 346 12.23 -35.42 2.20
C THR A 346 11.86 -36.89 2.09
N ASN A 347 12.52 -37.59 1.16
CA ASN A 347 12.61 -39.04 1.20
C ASN A 347 13.72 -39.45 2.18
N SER A 348 13.32 -40.05 3.30
CA SER A 348 14.09 -41.16 3.90
C SER A 348 13.21 -42.01 4.82
N GLY A 349 12.57 -43.03 4.26
CA GLY A 349 12.52 -44.34 4.93
C GLY A 349 13.94 -44.93 4.92
N LYS A 350 14.43 -45.79 5.81
CA LYS A 350 13.95 -46.99 6.53
C LYS A 350 15.08 -47.29 7.57
N ALA A 351 15.02 -48.13 8.62
CA ALA A 351 14.26 -49.34 8.88
C ALA A 351 14.50 -49.87 10.33
N VAL A 352 13.49 -50.59 10.86
CA VAL A 352 13.57 -51.88 11.59
C VAL A 352 14.10 -51.92 13.04
N SER A 353 13.23 -52.32 13.99
CA SER A 353 13.29 -53.66 14.63
C SER A 353 12.11 -53.94 15.58
N ARG A 354 11.49 -55.12 15.39
CA ARG A 354 10.52 -55.81 16.25
C ARG A 354 11.03 -56.02 17.69
N LYS A 355 10.10 -56.11 18.65
CA LYS A 355 9.90 -57.32 19.47
C LYS A 355 8.50 -57.36 20.11
N LEU A 356 7.87 -58.53 19.96
CA LEU A 356 6.65 -59.03 20.60
C LEU A 356 6.94 -59.53 22.02
N SER A 357 5.94 -59.46 22.91
CA SER A 357 5.58 -60.36 24.04
C SER A 357 4.78 -59.53 25.07
N VAL A 358 3.62 -59.89 25.63
CA VAL A 358 2.69 -61.04 25.59
C VAL A 358 1.28 -60.44 25.61
#